data_AF-A0AAD7PEM9-F1
#
_entry.id   AF-A0AAD7PEM9-F1
#
_cell.length_a   1.000
_cell.length_b   1.000
_cell.length_c   1.000
_cell.angle_alpha   90.00
_cell.angle_beta   90.00
_cell.angle_gamma   90.00
#
_symmetry.space_group_name_H-M   'P 1'
#
loop_
_entity.id
_entity.type
_entity.pdbx_description
1 polymer ?
#
loop_
_entity_poly.entity_id
_entity_poly.type
_entity_poly.pdbx_seq_one_letter_code
_entity_poly.pdbx_strand_id
1 'polypeptide(L)'
;MIDGKPTAATNGDHHSSYLRGNGHGHGGSSTNSTGKRWAILVAGSNYYGNYRHQADVCHAYQILKKGGLKEENIIVFMYDDIAFDISNPRPDVIINKPNCVDVYRGVPKHVLKKKHAAKACKSMVIYVEACEAGSIFEGLLPKNINIYATTASNAQESSYATYCPGDFLSPPREHDTYLGDTYSISWLEDSPENDGYTVTTASGYHSSNLHKGLLANVLHLWHKFHKAPDGSDKKLGSQKQLLGEIAHREHVDYRMSHIGNLLFGHADSANVLTTVRRAGQLLLMIGPA
;
A
#
# COMPACT_ATOMS: atom_id res chain seq x y z
N MET A 1 29.67 -3.35 -5.79
CA MET A 1 28.89 -4.34 -6.54
C MET A 1 28.30 -5.31 -5.53
N ILE A 2 27.08 -5.06 -5.09
CA ILE A 2 26.29 -6.04 -4.34
C ILE A 2 24.99 -6.18 -5.14
N ASP A 3 24.97 -7.22 -5.97
CA ASP A 3 23.79 -7.68 -6.70
C ASP A 3 22.84 -8.33 -5.69
N GLY A 4 22.00 -7.53 -5.04
CA GLY A 4 20.86 -8.01 -4.27
C GLY A 4 19.69 -8.26 -5.21
N LYS A 5 19.59 -9.48 -5.76
CA LYS A 5 18.34 -9.94 -6.41
C LYS A 5 17.19 -9.85 -5.39
N PRO A 6 16.05 -9.23 -5.73
CA PRO A 6 14.88 -9.30 -4.88
C PRO A 6 14.40 -10.75 -4.82
N THR A 7 14.44 -11.37 -3.64
CA THR A 7 13.76 -12.64 -3.37
C THR A 7 12.26 -12.34 -3.32
N ALA A 8 11.58 -12.53 -4.44
CA ALA A 8 10.13 -12.65 -4.45
C ALA A 8 9.76 -13.75 -3.46
N ALA A 9 8.87 -13.45 -2.51
CA ALA A 9 8.36 -14.41 -1.56
C ALA A 9 7.66 -15.55 -2.34
N THR A 10 8.33 -16.68 -2.50
CA THR A 10 7.72 -17.92 -2.98
C THR A 10 6.87 -18.50 -1.86
N ASN A 11 5.66 -17.98 -1.68
CA ASN A 11 4.60 -18.61 -0.88
C ASN A 11 3.34 -18.78 -1.74
N GLY A 12 3.52 -19.30 -2.96
CA GLY A 12 2.43 -19.88 -3.73
C GLY A 12 2.09 -21.24 -3.14
N ASP A 13 1.07 -21.30 -2.28
CA ASP A 13 0.17 -22.46 -2.08
C ASP A 13 -0.77 -22.31 -0.87
N HIS A 14 -0.61 -21.29 -0.01
CA HIS A 14 -1.47 -21.14 1.17
C HIS A 14 -2.57 -20.06 1.06
N HIS A 15 -2.52 -19.17 0.05
CA HIS A 15 -3.45 -18.04 -0.10
C HIS A 15 -4.91 -18.45 -0.38
N SER A 16 -5.14 -19.53 -1.13
CA SER A 16 -6.50 -19.93 -1.58
C SER A 16 -7.39 -20.49 -0.45
N SER A 17 -6.81 -20.96 0.65
CA SER A 17 -7.55 -21.73 1.67
C SER A 17 -8.40 -20.89 2.63
N TYR A 18 -8.02 -19.62 2.87
CA TYR A 18 -8.74 -18.77 3.83
C TYR A 18 -9.98 -18.07 3.24
N LEU A 19 -10.06 -17.93 1.93
CA LEU A 19 -11.26 -17.41 1.23
C LEU A 19 -12.23 -18.53 0.82
N ARG A 20 -11.75 -19.78 0.71
CA ARG A 20 -12.57 -20.97 0.42
C ARG A 20 -13.33 -21.46 1.65
N GLY A 21 -14.55 -20.97 1.83
CA GLY A 21 -15.57 -21.74 2.55
C GLY A 21 -15.90 -23.01 1.76
N ASN A 22 -15.61 -24.19 2.31
CA ASN A 22 -15.98 -25.49 1.73
C ASN A 22 -17.47 -25.53 1.36
N GLY A 23 -17.76 -25.64 0.06
CA GLY A 23 -19.10 -25.92 -0.45
C GLY A 23 -19.11 -27.23 -1.22
N HIS A 24 -19.49 -28.34 -0.58
CA HIS A 24 -20.04 -29.57 -1.19
C HIS A 24 -21.13 -30.09 -0.25
N GLY A 25 -22.34 -30.31 -0.80
CA GLY A 25 -23.59 -30.29 -0.05
C GLY A 25 -24.07 -31.61 0.55
N HIS A 26 -24.92 -31.49 1.58
CA HIS A 26 -26.01 -32.41 1.86
C HIS A 26 -27.09 -31.71 2.70
N GLY A 27 -28.36 -31.99 2.38
CA GLY A 27 -29.52 -31.41 3.05
C GLY A 27 -29.55 -31.75 4.53
N GLY A 28 -29.68 -30.72 5.36
CA GLY A 28 -29.81 -30.82 6.80
C GLY A 28 -30.00 -29.43 7.38
N SER A 29 -31.23 -29.15 7.84
CA SER A 29 -31.56 -27.94 8.60
C SER A 29 -30.71 -27.88 9.85
N SER A 30 -29.65 -27.07 9.82
CA SER A 30 -28.94 -26.62 11.00
C SER A 30 -28.74 -25.11 10.87
N THR A 31 -29.40 -24.36 11.75
CA THR A 31 -29.13 -22.94 11.91
C THR A 31 -27.76 -22.78 12.57
N ASN A 32 -26.69 -23.05 11.81
CA ASN A 32 -25.34 -22.68 12.19
C ASN A 32 -25.23 -21.17 12.05
N SER A 33 -25.16 -20.45 13.17
CA SER A 33 -24.82 -19.03 13.16
C SER A 33 -23.37 -18.89 12.69
N THR A 34 -23.18 -18.78 11.37
CA THR A 34 -21.90 -18.45 10.77
C THR A 34 -21.54 -17.04 11.23
N GLY A 35 -20.43 -16.91 11.97
CA GLY A 35 -19.97 -15.63 12.50
C GLY A 35 -19.86 -14.57 11.39
N LYS A 36 -20.07 -13.30 11.75
CA LYS A 36 -19.97 -12.19 10.79
C LYS A 36 -18.50 -12.00 10.36
N ARG A 37 -18.25 -11.94 9.05
CA ARG A 37 -16.97 -11.49 8.49
C ARG A 37 -16.93 -9.96 8.46
N TRP A 38 -15.80 -9.38 8.86
CA TRP A 38 -15.55 -7.94 8.89
C TRP A 38 -14.24 -7.62 8.17
N ALA A 39 -14.15 -6.43 7.60
CA ALA A 39 -12.92 -5.91 7.01
C ALA A 39 -12.69 -4.45 7.44
N ILE A 40 -11.42 -4.09 7.58
CA ILE A 40 -10.97 -2.71 7.70
C ILE A 40 -9.95 -2.48 6.61
N LEU A 41 -10.20 -1.47 5.78
CA LEU A 41 -9.32 -1.04 4.70
C LEU A 41 -8.81 0.36 5.03
N VAL A 42 -7.51 0.60 4.93
CA VAL A 42 -6.88 1.86 5.34
C VAL A 42 -5.87 2.29 4.30
N ALA A 43 -6.05 3.51 3.75
CA ALA A 43 -5.03 4.23 3.01
C ALA A 43 -4.41 5.27 3.94
N GLY A 44 -3.13 5.10 4.27
CA GLY A 44 -2.41 5.93 5.25
C GLY A 44 -1.88 7.26 4.72
N SER A 45 -2.23 7.65 3.48
CA SER A 45 -1.68 8.83 2.79
C SER A 45 -2.74 9.63 2.05
N ASN A 46 -2.38 10.86 1.72
CA ASN A 46 -3.16 11.82 0.96
C ASN A 46 -2.36 12.37 -0.25
N TYR A 47 -2.99 13.27 -1.00
CA TYR A 47 -2.52 13.93 -2.21
C TYR A 47 -2.39 13.02 -3.44
N TYR A 48 -2.52 13.63 -4.62
CA TYR A 48 -2.53 12.93 -5.91
C TYR A 48 -1.23 12.16 -6.22
N GLY A 49 -0.08 12.58 -5.69
CA GLY A 49 1.17 11.83 -5.79
C GLY A 49 1.13 10.44 -5.11
N ASN A 50 0.17 10.22 -4.21
CA ASN A 50 -0.06 8.95 -3.51
C ASN A 50 -1.36 8.26 -3.95
N TYR A 51 -1.85 8.55 -5.15
CA TYR A 51 -3.03 7.96 -5.77
C TYR A 51 -3.20 6.45 -5.49
N ARG A 52 -2.13 5.68 -5.72
CA ARG A 52 -2.07 4.23 -5.56
C ARG A 52 -2.62 3.69 -4.24
N HIS A 53 -2.35 4.33 -3.09
CA HIS A 53 -2.79 3.77 -1.80
C HIS A 53 -4.32 3.82 -1.63
N GLN A 54 -4.99 4.86 -2.14
CA GLN A 54 -6.45 4.92 -2.13
C GLN A 54 -7.04 4.05 -3.24
N ALA A 55 -6.36 3.92 -4.39
CA ALA A 55 -6.76 2.99 -5.45
C ALA A 55 -6.74 1.52 -4.98
N ASP A 56 -5.72 1.11 -4.24
CA ASP A 56 -5.60 -0.24 -3.65
C ASP A 56 -6.76 -0.52 -2.68
N VAL A 57 -7.08 0.45 -1.80
CA VAL A 57 -8.21 0.36 -0.87
C VAL A 57 -9.55 0.26 -1.61
N CYS A 58 -9.73 1.05 -2.66
CA CYS A 58 -10.93 1.00 -3.49
C CYS A 58 -11.07 -0.36 -4.18
N HIS A 59 -9.99 -0.90 -4.75
CA HIS A 59 -9.99 -2.20 -5.39
C HIS A 59 -10.28 -3.35 -4.40
N ALA A 60 -9.63 -3.31 -3.23
CA ALA A 60 -9.90 -4.25 -2.14
C ALA A 60 -11.38 -4.24 -1.72
N TYR A 61 -12.00 -3.06 -1.64
CA TYR A 61 -13.42 -2.94 -1.35
C TYR A 61 -14.29 -3.65 -2.40
N GLN A 62 -14.00 -3.47 -3.70
CA GLN A 62 -14.75 -4.13 -4.77
C GLN A 62 -14.65 -5.66 -4.69
N ILE A 63 -13.46 -6.19 -4.42
CA ILE A 63 -13.23 -7.63 -4.25
C ILE A 63 -14.04 -8.17 -3.07
N LEU A 64 -13.97 -7.51 -1.90
CA LEU A 64 -14.70 -7.95 -0.72
C LEU A 64 -16.22 -7.90 -0.91
N LYS A 65 -16.72 -6.83 -1.55
CA LYS A 65 -18.14 -6.69 -1.87
C LYS A 65 -18.61 -7.79 -2.82
N LYS A 66 -17.84 -8.09 -3.87
CA LYS A 66 -18.13 -9.15 -4.84
C LYS A 66 -18.05 -10.55 -4.18
N GLY A 67 -17.16 -10.75 -3.22
CA GLY A 67 -17.06 -11.96 -2.37
C GLY A 67 -18.16 -12.09 -1.30
N GLY A 68 -19.17 -11.21 -1.35
CA GLY A 68 -20.35 -11.28 -0.50
C GLY A 68 -20.15 -10.75 0.93
N LEU A 69 -19.08 -9.97 1.21
CA LEU A 69 -19.05 -9.18 2.44
C LEU A 69 -20.09 -8.06 2.33
N LYS A 70 -20.93 -7.96 3.36
CA LYS A 70 -21.90 -6.88 3.44
C LYS A 70 -21.20 -5.55 3.69
N GLU A 71 -21.66 -4.51 3.02
CA GLU A 71 -21.08 -3.16 3.10
C GLU A 71 -21.04 -2.64 4.54
N GLU A 72 -22.04 -2.94 5.36
CA GLU A 72 -22.04 -2.55 6.78
C GLU A 72 -20.92 -3.19 7.63
N ASN A 73 -20.24 -4.21 7.09
CA ASN A 73 -19.13 -4.91 7.73
C ASN A 73 -17.77 -4.55 7.12
N ILE A 74 -17.71 -3.63 6.15
CA ILE A 74 -16.45 -3.12 5.58
C ILE A 74 -16.26 -1.68 6.04
N ILE A 75 -15.20 -1.42 6.78
CA ILE A 75 -14.84 -0.08 7.26
C ILE A 75 -13.70 0.43 6.42
N VAL A 76 -13.88 1.58 5.78
CA VAL A 76 -12.88 2.18 4.91
C VAL A 76 -12.39 3.48 5.54
N PHE A 77 -11.07 3.63 5.60
CA PHE A 77 -10.37 4.85 5.92
C PHE A 77 -9.55 5.26 4.70
N MET A 78 -9.92 6.38 4.10
CA MET A 78 -9.16 7.02 3.03
C MET A 78 -9.37 8.53 3.15
N TYR A 79 -8.41 9.33 2.70
CA TYR A 79 -8.54 10.79 2.75
C TYR A 79 -9.64 11.33 1.83
N ASP A 80 -10.01 10.57 0.78
CA ASP A 80 -11.04 10.92 -0.19
C ASP A 80 -10.73 12.19 -1.00
N ASP A 81 -9.44 12.43 -1.25
CA ASP A 81 -8.91 13.60 -1.95
C ASP A 81 -8.37 13.29 -3.35
N ILE A 82 -8.65 12.09 -3.89
CA ILE A 82 -8.14 11.65 -5.20
C ILE A 82 -9.18 11.82 -6.32
N ALA A 83 -10.42 11.36 -6.11
CA ALA A 83 -11.42 11.28 -7.18
C ALA A 83 -11.75 12.65 -7.80
N PHE A 84 -11.71 13.73 -7.01
CA PHE A 84 -11.99 15.10 -7.44
C PHE A 84 -10.75 16.02 -7.38
N ASP A 85 -9.54 15.46 -7.26
CA ASP A 85 -8.32 16.27 -7.35
C ASP A 85 -8.24 16.93 -8.74
N ILE A 86 -7.79 18.17 -8.79
CA ILE A 86 -7.61 18.92 -10.04
C ILE A 86 -6.62 18.26 -11.01
N SER A 87 -5.75 17.39 -10.49
CA SER A 87 -4.76 16.63 -11.24
C SER A 87 -5.32 15.30 -11.72
N ASN A 88 -6.50 14.88 -11.25
CA ASN A 88 -7.15 13.67 -11.73
C ASN A 88 -7.75 13.93 -13.14
N PRO A 89 -7.26 13.24 -14.18
CA PRO A 89 -7.78 13.43 -15.53
C PRO A 89 -9.19 12.85 -15.72
N ARG A 90 -9.67 12.03 -14.77
CA ARG A 90 -10.99 11.41 -14.80
C ARG A 90 -11.71 11.71 -13.48
N PRO A 91 -12.39 12.87 -13.37
CA PRO A 91 -13.13 13.23 -12.17
C PRO A 91 -14.16 12.15 -11.79
N ASP A 92 -14.29 11.90 -10.48
CA ASP A 92 -15.18 10.87 -9.90
C ASP A 92 -14.79 9.41 -10.25
N VAL A 93 -13.59 9.19 -10.78
CA VAL A 93 -13.09 7.86 -11.15
C VAL A 93 -11.72 7.60 -10.53
N ILE A 94 -11.54 6.40 -9.96
CA ILE A 94 -10.24 5.87 -9.55
C ILE A 94 -10.02 4.52 -10.22
N ILE A 95 -8.86 4.30 -10.84
CA ILE A 95 -8.47 3.03 -11.49
C ILE A 95 -7.24 2.45 -10.79
N ASN A 96 -7.21 1.15 -10.51
CA ASN A 96 -6.07 0.50 -9.84
C ASN A 96 -5.19 -0.33 -10.79
N LYS A 97 -5.41 -0.20 -12.10
CA LYS A 97 -4.65 -0.87 -13.16
C LYS A 97 -4.82 -0.12 -14.51
N PRO A 98 -3.87 -0.20 -15.46
CA PRO A 98 -4.08 0.31 -16.81
C PRO A 98 -5.31 -0.31 -17.50
N ASN A 99 -6.07 0.51 -18.25
CA ASN A 99 -7.24 0.08 -19.04
C ASN A 99 -8.32 -0.67 -18.24
N CYS A 100 -8.43 -0.34 -16.96
CA CYS A 100 -9.30 -0.97 -15.97
C CYS A 100 -10.60 -0.17 -15.77
N VAL A 101 -11.59 -0.78 -15.12
CA VAL A 101 -12.83 -0.09 -14.73
C VAL A 101 -12.64 0.70 -13.42
N ASP A 102 -13.56 1.62 -13.15
CA ASP A 102 -13.60 2.38 -11.91
C ASP A 102 -13.73 1.47 -10.68
N VAL A 103 -12.89 1.70 -9.67
CA VAL A 103 -12.92 1.04 -8.37
C VAL A 103 -13.48 1.95 -7.25
N TYR A 104 -13.67 3.25 -7.50
CA TYR A 104 -14.11 4.22 -6.51
C TYR A 104 -15.59 4.12 -6.17
N ARG A 105 -16.44 3.88 -7.18
CA ARG A 105 -17.89 3.95 -7.01
C ARG A 105 -18.39 2.99 -5.93
N GLY A 106 -19.14 3.55 -4.98
CA GLY A 106 -19.80 2.81 -3.91
C GLY A 106 -18.90 2.48 -2.71
N VAL A 107 -17.64 2.93 -2.68
CA VAL A 107 -16.77 2.82 -1.50
C VAL A 107 -17.34 3.69 -0.36
N PRO A 108 -17.59 3.13 0.84
CA PRO A 108 -18.23 3.87 1.91
C PRO A 108 -17.27 4.86 2.58
N LYS A 109 -17.75 6.06 2.88
CA LYS A 109 -16.93 7.15 3.48
C LYS A 109 -17.08 7.28 5.01
N HIS A 110 -18.08 6.62 5.60
CA HIS A 110 -18.45 6.81 7.00
C HIS A 110 -18.93 5.51 7.67
N VAL A 111 -18.03 4.70 8.26
CA VAL A 111 -18.41 3.44 8.93
C VAL A 111 -17.71 3.23 10.30
N LEU A 112 -17.71 4.24 11.17
CA LEU A 112 -17.11 4.09 12.51
C LEU A 112 -18.07 3.58 13.58
N LYS A 113 -19.38 3.82 13.44
CA LYS A 113 -20.35 3.58 14.52
C LYS A 113 -20.70 2.11 14.77
N LYS A 114 -20.34 1.17 13.88
CA LYS A 114 -20.79 -0.24 13.97
C LYS A 114 -19.78 -1.23 14.58
N LYS A 115 -18.46 -0.98 14.51
CA LYS A 115 -17.45 -1.92 15.07
C LYS A 115 -17.40 -1.96 16.59
N HIS A 116 -17.73 -0.85 17.27
CA HIS A 116 -17.72 -0.81 18.74
C HIS A 116 -18.67 -1.86 19.36
N ALA A 117 -19.75 -2.24 18.66
CA ALA A 117 -20.72 -3.22 19.12
C ALA A 117 -20.31 -4.69 18.89
N ALA A 118 -19.27 -4.96 18.10
CA ALA A 118 -19.00 -6.28 17.52
C ALA A 118 -18.00 -7.16 18.30
N LYS A 119 -17.78 -6.90 19.60
CA LYS A 119 -16.90 -7.63 20.55
C LYS A 119 -16.13 -8.85 19.99
N ALA A 120 -14.79 -8.79 20.03
CA ALA A 120 -13.78 -9.83 19.76
C ALA A 120 -13.93 -10.67 18.48
N CYS A 121 -12.96 -10.54 17.57
CA CYS A 121 -12.85 -11.40 16.38
C CYS A 121 -12.34 -12.81 16.76
N LYS A 122 -12.93 -13.87 16.18
CA LYS A 122 -12.47 -15.26 16.36
C LYS A 122 -11.06 -15.50 15.79
N SER A 123 -10.77 -14.85 14.67
CA SER A 123 -9.46 -14.84 14.01
C SER A 123 -9.34 -13.54 13.21
N MET A 124 -8.13 -13.04 13.03
CA MET A 124 -7.85 -11.81 12.28
C MET A 124 -6.73 -12.06 11.27
N VAL A 125 -6.90 -11.52 10.06
CA VAL A 125 -5.84 -11.46 9.07
C VAL A 125 -5.50 -10.00 8.80
N ILE A 126 -4.21 -9.67 8.74
CA ILE A 126 -3.70 -8.33 8.49
C ILE A 126 -2.76 -8.37 7.28
N TYR A 127 -3.04 -7.54 6.28
CA TYR A 127 -2.17 -7.31 5.12
C TYR A 127 -1.62 -5.90 5.26
N VAL A 128 -0.30 -5.71 5.13
CA VAL A 128 0.33 -4.38 5.26
C VAL A 128 1.23 -4.10 4.06
N GLU A 129 0.79 -3.15 3.24
CA GLU A 129 1.60 -2.51 2.20
C GLU A 129 2.27 -1.27 2.77
N ALA A 130 3.59 -1.35 3.03
CA ALA A 130 4.43 -0.25 3.45
C ALA A 130 5.91 -0.61 3.29
N CYS A 131 6.77 0.42 3.27
CA CYS A 131 8.20 0.25 3.46
C CYS A 131 8.48 -0.16 4.93
N GLU A 132 9.47 -1.03 5.12
CA GLU A 132 9.88 -1.55 6.42
C GLU A 132 8.73 -2.20 7.23
N ALA A 133 7.71 -2.72 6.54
CA ALA A 133 6.44 -3.16 7.15
C ALA A 133 6.61 -4.31 8.15
N GLY A 134 7.64 -5.15 7.98
CA GLY A 134 7.98 -6.20 8.95
C GLY A 134 8.25 -5.67 10.36
N SER A 135 8.78 -4.44 10.47
CA SER A 135 9.12 -3.81 11.76
C SER A 135 7.89 -3.57 12.66
N ILE A 136 6.69 -3.55 12.10
CA ILE A 136 5.42 -3.39 12.83
C ILE A 136 5.10 -4.63 13.66
N PHE A 137 5.56 -5.82 13.24
CA PHE A 137 5.21 -7.09 13.87
C PHE A 137 6.42 -7.82 14.47
N GLU A 138 7.64 -7.58 13.97
CA GLU A 138 8.86 -8.23 14.46
C GLU A 138 9.07 -7.98 15.97
N GLY A 139 9.12 -9.06 16.74
CA GLY A 139 9.23 -9.02 18.20
C GLY A 139 7.96 -8.56 18.94
N LEU A 140 6.93 -8.09 18.24
CA LEU A 140 5.69 -7.54 18.82
C LEU A 140 4.51 -8.50 18.73
N LEU A 141 4.34 -9.23 17.62
CA LEU A 141 3.18 -10.10 17.40
C LEU A 141 3.35 -11.46 18.12
N PRO A 142 2.56 -11.77 19.16
CA PRO A 142 2.61 -13.07 19.82
C PRO A 142 2.09 -14.19 18.91
N LYS A 143 2.68 -15.39 18.99
CA LYS A 143 2.31 -16.53 18.12
C LYS A 143 0.96 -17.18 18.47
N ASN A 144 0.34 -16.84 19.61
CA ASN A 144 -0.77 -17.56 20.22
C ASN A 144 -2.06 -16.73 20.37
N ILE A 145 -2.31 -15.77 19.47
CA ILE A 145 -3.47 -14.85 19.57
C ILE A 145 -4.43 -14.88 18.36
N ASN A 146 -4.39 -15.92 17.53
CA ASN A 146 -5.26 -16.08 16.35
C ASN A 146 -5.21 -14.91 15.35
N ILE A 147 -4.05 -14.25 15.25
CA ILE A 147 -3.76 -13.21 14.27
C ILE A 147 -2.71 -13.74 13.29
N TYR A 148 -2.99 -13.62 12.00
CA TYR A 148 -2.04 -13.87 10.92
C TYR A 148 -1.74 -12.54 10.21
N ALA A 149 -0.47 -12.20 10.03
CA ALA A 149 -0.06 -10.97 9.38
C ALA A 149 0.89 -11.28 8.21
N THR A 150 0.71 -10.58 7.09
CA THR A 150 1.64 -10.57 5.96
C THR A 150 2.01 -9.13 5.62
N THR A 151 3.25 -8.93 5.19
CA THR A 151 3.82 -7.61 4.93
C THR A 151 4.47 -7.56 3.56
N ALA A 152 4.39 -6.41 2.90
CA ALA A 152 5.01 -6.17 1.59
C ALA A 152 6.55 -6.21 1.62
N SER A 153 7.13 -5.93 2.78
CA SER A 153 8.57 -5.85 3.00
C SER A 153 8.95 -6.39 4.39
N ASN A 154 10.21 -6.76 4.56
CA ASN A 154 10.77 -7.05 5.89
C ASN A 154 11.03 -5.74 6.68
N ALA A 155 11.67 -5.80 7.85
CA ALA A 155 11.92 -4.60 8.65
C ALA A 155 12.98 -3.62 8.10
N GLN A 156 13.59 -3.91 6.94
CA GLN A 156 14.75 -3.19 6.41
C GLN A 156 14.60 -2.73 4.95
N GLU A 157 13.62 -3.29 4.25
CA GLU A 157 13.43 -3.08 2.82
C GLU A 157 12.25 -2.15 2.54
N SER A 158 12.38 -1.39 1.45
CA SER A 158 11.28 -0.61 0.92
C SER A 158 10.27 -1.51 0.22
N SER A 159 9.00 -1.10 0.21
CA SER A 159 8.03 -1.62 -0.74
C SER A 159 8.03 -0.83 -2.05
N TYR A 160 7.34 -1.34 -3.06
CA TYR A 160 7.48 -0.89 -4.44
C TYR A 160 6.13 -0.52 -5.05
N ALA A 161 6.08 0.63 -5.73
CA ALA A 161 4.93 1.04 -6.51
C ALA A 161 4.98 0.42 -7.92
N THR A 162 3.81 0.23 -8.54
CA THR A 162 3.66 -0.34 -9.89
C THR A 162 2.72 0.51 -10.76
N TYR A 163 2.71 0.22 -12.07
CA TYR A 163 1.97 0.96 -13.09
C TYR A 163 2.40 2.43 -13.15
N CYS A 164 3.68 2.67 -13.39
CA CYS A 164 4.28 4.00 -13.54
C CYS A 164 4.14 4.53 -14.98
N PRO A 165 3.97 5.85 -15.18
CA PRO A 165 4.15 6.46 -16.49
C PRO A 165 5.52 6.12 -17.09
N GLY A 166 5.54 5.57 -18.31
CA GLY A 166 6.77 5.17 -19.01
C GLY A 166 7.15 3.70 -18.88
N ASP A 167 6.48 2.93 -18.02
CA ASP A 167 6.69 1.48 -17.90
C ASP A 167 6.01 0.68 -19.02
N PHE A 168 6.38 -0.61 -19.14
CA PHE A 168 5.74 -1.55 -20.06
C PHE A 168 4.21 -1.64 -19.85
N LEU A 169 3.76 -1.62 -18.60
CA LEU A 169 2.36 -1.53 -18.21
C LEU A 169 2.05 -0.12 -17.70
N SER A 170 2.29 0.87 -18.56
CA SER A 170 2.05 2.26 -18.22
C SER A 170 0.56 2.54 -17.98
N PRO A 171 0.22 3.44 -17.05
CA PRO A 171 -1.13 3.95 -16.94
C PRO A 171 -1.54 4.70 -18.23
N PRO A 172 -2.84 4.97 -18.42
CA PRO A 172 -3.29 5.84 -19.50
C PRO A 172 -2.51 7.17 -19.48
N ARG A 173 -2.15 7.69 -20.66
CA ARG A 173 -1.19 8.81 -20.82
C ARG A 173 -1.54 10.06 -20.01
N GLU A 174 -2.82 10.23 -19.69
CA GLU A 174 -3.37 11.32 -18.90
C GLU A 174 -3.06 11.22 -17.40
N HIS A 175 -2.64 10.06 -16.89
CA HIS A 175 -2.22 9.90 -15.49
C HIS A 175 -0.72 10.12 -15.35
N ASP A 176 -0.35 10.95 -14.38
CA ASP A 176 1.03 11.37 -14.09
C ASP A 176 1.54 10.77 -12.78
N THR A 177 0.96 9.65 -12.35
CA THR A 177 1.20 9.02 -11.04
C THR A 177 1.04 7.50 -11.15
N TYR A 178 1.44 6.79 -10.09
CA TYR A 178 1.33 5.34 -9.98
C TYR A 178 -0.12 4.94 -9.67
N LEU A 179 -0.59 3.84 -10.27
CA LEU A 179 -1.97 3.37 -10.06
C LEU A 179 -2.12 2.33 -8.94
N GLY A 180 -1.04 1.65 -8.54
CA GLY A 180 -1.09 0.64 -7.48
C GLY A 180 0.28 0.36 -6.86
N ASP A 181 0.27 -0.44 -5.80
CA ASP A 181 1.48 -0.93 -5.14
C ASP A 181 1.69 -2.43 -5.40
N THR A 182 2.94 -2.87 -5.53
CA THR A 182 3.28 -4.19 -6.10
C THR A 182 2.73 -5.34 -5.27
N TYR A 183 2.87 -5.28 -3.94
CA TYR A 183 2.34 -6.33 -3.08
C TYR A 183 0.81 -6.27 -3.04
N SER A 184 0.22 -5.07 -2.97
CA SER A 184 -1.23 -4.87 -3.09
C SER A 184 -1.80 -5.51 -4.36
N ILE A 185 -1.30 -5.09 -5.53
CA ILE A 185 -1.74 -5.60 -6.84
C ILE A 185 -1.57 -7.11 -6.94
N SER A 186 -0.48 -7.66 -6.38
CA SER A 186 -0.22 -9.11 -6.45
C SER A 186 -1.34 -9.93 -5.80
N TRP A 187 -1.82 -9.55 -4.60
CA TRP A 187 -2.91 -10.29 -3.94
C TRP A 187 -4.29 -9.89 -4.46
N LEU A 188 -4.48 -8.64 -4.89
CA LEU A 188 -5.73 -8.17 -5.49
C LEU A 188 -6.01 -8.91 -6.82
N GLU A 189 -4.99 -9.07 -7.67
CA GLU A 189 -5.14 -9.75 -8.96
C GLU A 189 -5.28 -11.27 -8.87
N ASP A 190 -4.70 -11.89 -7.83
CA ASP A 190 -4.82 -13.32 -7.54
C ASP A 190 -6.17 -13.71 -6.93
N SER A 191 -6.96 -12.74 -6.42
CA SER A 191 -8.26 -13.03 -5.82
C SER A 191 -9.24 -13.58 -6.86
N PRO A 192 -9.96 -14.69 -6.60
CA PRO A 192 -10.89 -15.28 -7.56
C PRO A 192 -12.08 -14.36 -7.88
N GLU A 193 -12.42 -13.45 -6.97
CA GLU A 193 -13.44 -12.43 -7.19
C GLU A 193 -12.99 -11.34 -8.18
N ASN A 194 -11.75 -11.39 -8.68
CA ASN A 194 -11.22 -10.45 -9.66
C ASN A 194 -11.68 -10.73 -11.12
N ASP A 195 -12.64 -11.63 -11.34
CA ASP A 195 -13.18 -11.95 -12.67
C ASP A 195 -13.77 -10.71 -13.38
N GLY A 196 -13.08 -10.19 -14.38
CA GLY A 196 -13.41 -8.95 -15.11
C GLY A 196 -12.21 -8.04 -15.37
N TYR A 197 -11.11 -8.30 -14.67
CA TYR A 197 -9.83 -7.61 -14.83
C TYR A 197 -8.83 -8.62 -15.44
N THR A 198 -8.21 -8.30 -16.57
CA THR A 198 -7.20 -9.19 -17.17
C THR A 198 -6.05 -9.37 -16.19
N VAL A 199 -5.77 -10.58 -15.72
CA VAL A 199 -4.60 -10.87 -14.86
C VAL A 199 -3.34 -10.51 -15.63
N THR A 200 -2.50 -9.63 -15.09
CA THR A 200 -1.15 -9.48 -15.62
C THR A 200 -0.34 -10.63 -15.01
N THR A 201 0.00 -11.65 -15.80
CA THR A 201 0.82 -12.76 -15.29
C THR A 201 2.06 -12.23 -14.60
N ALA A 202 2.37 -12.76 -13.41
CA ALA A 202 3.52 -12.37 -12.60
C ALA A 202 4.87 -12.41 -13.34
N SER A 203 4.93 -13.12 -14.48
CA SER A 203 6.06 -13.15 -15.42
C SER A 203 6.35 -11.81 -16.13
N GLY A 204 5.45 -10.82 -16.07
CA GLY A 204 5.63 -9.49 -16.65
C GLY A 204 6.28 -8.45 -15.71
N TYR A 205 6.43 -8.74 -14.42
CA TYR A 205 7.15 -7.87 -13.49
C TYR A 205 8.65 -8.02 -13.69
N HIS A 206 9.19 -7.39 -14.74
CA HIS A 206 10.64 -7.21 -14.81
C HIS A 206 11.09 -6.29 -13.67
N SER A 207 11.96 -6.81 -12.81
CA SER A 207 12.59 -6.12 -11.68
C SER A 207 13.24 -4.77 -12.04
N SER A 208 13.42 -4.46 -13.33
CA SER A 208 14.02 -3.21 -13.81
C SER A 208 13.12 -1.98 -13.74
N ASN A 209 11.80 -2.14 -13.52
CA ASN A 209 10.84 -1.03 -13.58
C ASN A 209 10.14 -0.74 -12.23
N LEU A 210 10.55 -1.43 -11.16
CA LEU A 210 9.98 -1.24 -9.83
C LEU A 210 10.63 -0.01 -9.16
N HIS A 211 9.81 0.95 -8.79
CA HIS A 211 10.26 2.14 -8.10
C HIS A 211 9.92 2.04 -6.62
N LYS A 212 10.88 2.39 -5.75
CA LYS A 212 10.64 2.47 -4.31
C LYS A 212 9.45 3.40 -4.05
N GLY A 213 8.49 2.98 -3.22
CA GLY A 213 7.30 3.77 -2.91
C GLY A 213 7.63 5.19 -2.42
N LEU A 214 8.78 5.35 -1.75
CA LEU A 214 9.31 6.63 -1.27
C LEU A 214 9.59 7.66 -2.38
N LEU A 215 9.83 7.22 -3.62
CA LEU A 215 10.15 8.09 -4.76
C LEU A 215 8.92 8.46 -5.60
N ALA A 216 7.77 7.84 -5.35
CA ALA A 216 6.59 7.98 -6.19
C ALA A 216 6.06 9.43 -6.24
N ASN A 217 6.03 10.14 -5.11
CA ASN A 217 5.61 11.53 -5.06
C ASN A 217 6.57 12.47 -5.83
N VAL A 218 7.88 12.26 -5.66
CA VAL A 218 8.90 13.04 -6.38
C VAL A 218 8.76 12.82 -7.89
N LEU A 219 8.53 11.58 -8.32
CA LEU A 219 8.35 11.26 -9.73
C LEU A 219 7.06 11.86 -10.30
N HIS A 220 5.96 11.87 -9.54
CA HIS A 220 4.74 12.58 -9.91
C HIS A 220 5.01 14.08 -10.18
N LEU A 221 5.69 14.74 -9.25
CA LEU A 221 6.06 16.16 -9.40
C LEU A 221 6.99 16.39 -10.60
N TRP A 222 7.91 15.46 -10.84
CA TRP A 222 8.79 15.47 -12.01
C TRP A 222 8.00 15.39 -13.32
N HIS A 223 7.05 14.44 -13.45
CA HIS A 223 6.19 14.34 -14.63
C HIS A 223 5.32 15.59 -14.82
N LYS A 224 4.72 16.09 -13.73
CA LYS A 224 3.89 17.30 -13.74
C LYS A 224 4.66 18.52 -14.26
N PHE A 225 5.93 18.67 -13.85
CA PHE A 225 6.81 19.74 -14.35
C PHE A 225 7.17 19.56 -15.83
N HIS A 226 7.56 18.35 -16.26
CA HIS A 226 8.00 18.10 -17.63
C HIS A 226 6.85 18.16 -18.65
N LYS A 227 5.64 17.79 -18.25
CA LYS A 227 4.44 17.86 -19.10
C LYS A 227 3.86 19.27 -19.21
N ALA A 228 4.20 20.19 -18.29
CA ALA A 228 3.68 21.55 -18.33
C ALA A 228 4.30 22.36 -19.50
N PRO A 229 3.50 23.19 -20.22
CA PRO A 229 4.00 24.00 -21.33
C PRO A 229 5.09 24.98 -20.91
N ASP A 230 6.10 25.16 -21.76
CA ASP A 230 7.20 26.11 -21.52
C ASP A 230 6.67 27.54 -21.36
N GLY A 231 7.23 28.26 -20.39
CA GLY A 231 6.82 29.63 -20.06
C GLY A 231 5.47 29.76 -19.33
N SER A 232 4.74 28.67 -19.05
CA SER A 232 3.45 28.75 -18.36
C SER A 232 3.59 28.89 -16.83
N ASP A 233 2.61 29.56 -16.21
CA ASP A 233 2.48 29.62 -14.74
C ASP A 233 2.36 28.22 -14.13
N LYS A 234 1.74 27.27 -14.86
CA LYS A 234 1.65 25.87 -14.45
C LYS A 234 3.02 25.22 -14.34
N LYS A 235 3.93 25.48 -15.29
CA LYS A 235 5.30 24.95 -15.27
C LYS A 235 6.09 25.55 -14.11
N LEU A 236 6.00 26.86 -13.91
CA LEU A 236 6.62 27.55 -12.78
C LEU A 236 6.11 27.02 -11.44
N GLY A 237 4.79 26.85 -11.29
CA GLY A 237 4.18 26.31 -10.07
C GLY A 237 4.62 24.87 -9.80
N SER A 238 4.68 24.03 -10.83
CA SER A 238 5.12 22.63 -10.71
C SER A 238 6.62 22.54 -10.39
N GLN A 239 7.44 23.42 -10.96
CA GLN A 239 8.87 23.52 -10.63
C GLN A 239 9.09 23.88 -9.15
N LYS A 240 8.33 24.85 -8.64
CA LYS A 240 8.38 25.24 -7.21
C LYS A 240 8.02 24.08 -6.29
N GLN A 241 6.98 23.30 -6.64
CA GLN A 241 6.60 22.12 -5.86
C GLN A 241 7.70 21.06 -5.87
N LEU A 242 8.27 20.74 -7.04
CA LEU A 242 9.33 19.74 -7.17
C LEU A 242 10.59 20.15 -6.38
N LEU A 243 11.06 21.39 -6.56
CA LEU A 243 12.24 21.89 -5.85
C LEU A 243 12.01 22.00 -4.34
N GLY A 244 10.79 22.39 -3.93
CA GLY A 244 10.41 22.44 -2.52
C GLY A 244 10.48 21.07 -1.85
N GLU A 245 9.97 20.03 -2.51
CA GLU A 245 10.04 18.64 -2.02
C GLU A 245 11.48 18.14 -1.91
N ILE A 246 12.30 18.36 -2.95
CA ILE A 246 13.72 17.97 -2.94
C ILE A 246 14.47 18.68 -1.81
N ALA A 247 14.33 20.01 -1.70
CA ALA A 247 14.98 20.79 -0.66
C ALA A 247 14.53 20.40 0.74
N HIS A 248 13.25 20.06 0.94
CA HIS A 248 12.74 19.58 2.22
C HIS A 248 13.39 18.25 2.63
N ARG A 249 13.51 17.29 1.69
CA ARG A 249 14.14 15.99 1.94
C ARG A 249 15.63 16.14 2.24
N GLU A 250 16.36 16.92 1.44
CA GLU A 250 17.76 17.25 1.69
C GLU A 250 17.94 17.90 3.06
N HIS A 251 17.03 18.80 3.45
CA HIS A 251 17.07 19.43 4.77
C HIS A 251 16.89 18.40 5.88
N VAL A 252 15.88 17.51 5.80
CA VAL A 252 15.65 16.49 6.83
C VAL A 252 16.85 15.54 6.94
N ASP A 253 17.40 15.08 5.82
CA ASP A 253 18.58 14.20 5.78
C ASP A 253 19.79 14.87 6.45
N TYR A 254 20.03 16.14 6.11
CA TYR A 254 21.06 16.96 6.75
C TYR A 254 20.83 17.08 8.25
N ARG A 255 19.59 17.37 8.69
CA ARG A 255 19.27 17.54 10.12
C ARG A 255 19.45 16.25 10.90
N MET A 256 19.06 15.10 10.36
CA MET A 256 19.27 13.80 11.00
C MET A 256 20.76 13.48 11.15
N SER A 257 21.55 13.67 10.09
CA SER A 257 23.00 13.48 10.13
C SER A 257 23.66 14.43 11.13
N HIS A 258 23.25 15.71 11.15
CA HIS A 258 23.79 16.72 12.06
C HIS A 258 23.51 16.38 13.53
N ILE A 259 22.28 15.96 13.86
CA ILE A 259 21.92 15.53 15.21
C ILE A 259 22.73 14.30 15.62
N GLY A 260 22.88 13.31 14.74
CA GLY A 260 23.73 12.15 15.01
C GLY A 260 25.18 12.53 15.30
N ASN A 261 25.75 13.45 14.53
CA ASN A 261 27.11 13.94 14.75
C ASN A 261 27.25 14.69 16.08
N LEU A 262 26.23 15.46 16.49
CA LEU A 262 26.22 16.14 17.79
C LEU A 262 26.15 15.16 18.97
N LEU A 263 25.40 14.06 18.84
CA LEU A 263 25.18 13.10 19.92
C LEU A 263 26.30 12.06 20.05
N PHE A 264 26.84 11.60 18.92
CA PHE A 264 27.74 10.44 18.88
C PHE A 264 29.13 10.77 18.30
N GLY A 265 29.34 12.00 17.83
CA GLY A 265 30.56 12.38 17.12
C GLY A 265 30.60 11.85 15.68
N HIS A 266 31.48 12.45 14.86
CA HIS A 266 31.56 12.14 13.42
C HIS A 266 31.96 10.69 13.11
N ALA A 267 32.78 10.06 13.97
CA ALA A 267 33.28 8.71 13.75
C ALA A 267 32.17 7.65 13.91
N ASP A 268 31.27 7.83 14.88
CA ASP A 268 30.31 6.81 15.27
C ASP A 268 28.87 7.10 14.79
N SER A 269 28.57 8.36 14.46
CA SER A 269 27.23 8.79 14.02
C SER A 269 26.65 7.94 12.88
N ALA A 270 27.43 7.70 11.82
CA ALA A 270 26.96 6.88 10.70
C ALA A 270 26.63 5.45 11.12
N ASN A 271 27.47 4.83 11.95
CA ASN A 271 27.24 3.49 12.46
C ASN A 271 25.97 3.45 13.31
N VAL A 272 25.79 4.38 14.25
CA VAL A 272 24.62 4.41 15.14
C VAL A 272 23.32 4.64 14.35
N LEU A 273 23.31 5.60 13.41
CA LEU A 273 22.11 5.95 12.64
C LEU A 273 21.70 4.90 11.61
N THR A 274 22.64 4.08 11.12
CA THR A 274 22.38 3.06 10.09
C THR A 274 22.33 1.65 10.64
N THR A 275 22.66 1.44 11.92
CA THR A 275 22.62 0.10 12.54
C THR A 275 21.19 -0.41 12.56
N VAL A 276 21.01 -1.62 12.02
CA VAL A 276 19.75 -2.34 12.06
C VAL A 276 19.83 -3.46 13.09
N ARG A 277 18.78 -3.62 13.90
CA ARG A 277 18.69 -4.69 14.89
C ARG A 277 18.57 -6.06 14.22
N ARG A 278 18.89 -7.12 14.96
CA ARG A 278 18.75 -8.48 14.44
C ARG A 278 17.26 -8.79 14.26
N ALA A 279 16.94 -9.56 13.22
CA ALA A 279 15.58 -9.98 12.92
C ALA A 279 14.88 -10.57 14.17
N GLY A 280 13.63 -10.15 14.40
CA GLY A 280 12.84 -10.56 15.56
C GLY A 280 13.11 -9.79 16.86
N GLN A 281 14.05 -8.84 16.88
CA GLN A 281 14.19 -7.89 17.99
C GLN A 281 13.26 -6.69 17.81
N LEU A 282 12.75 -6.16 18.94
CA LEU A 282 11.99 -4.91 18.95
C LEU A 282 12.83 -3.75 18.41
N LEU A 283 12.22 -2.89 17.58
CA LEU A 283 12.86 -1.68 17.06
C LEU A 283 13.35 -0.75 18.18
N LEU A 284 12.53 -0.56 19.22
CA LEU A 284 12.87 0.20 20.41
C LEU A 284 12.59 -0.63 21.66
N MET A 285 13.53 -0.63 22.60
CA MET A 285 13.34 -1.16 23.95
C MET A 285 13.28 0.03 24.89
N ILE A 286 12.12 0.23 25.53
CA ILE A 286 12.02 1.19 26.63
C ILE A 286 12.27 0.39 27.91
N GLY A 287 13.34 0.72 28.64
CA GLY A 287 13.61 0.10 29.93
C GLY A 287 12.47 0.39 30.93
N PRO A 288 12.34 -0.39 32.02
CA PRO A 288 11.42 -0.01 33.08
C PRO A 288 11.80 1.38 33.59
N ALA A 289 10.80 2.26 33.67
CA ALA A 289 10.91 3.58 34.27
C ALA A 289 11.16 3.50 35.78
#